data_AF-A0A971ARB2-F1
#
_entry.id   AF-A0A971ARB2-F1
#
_cell.length_a   1.000
_cell.length_b   1.000
_cell.length_c   1.000
_cell.angle_alpha   90.00
_cell.angle_beta   90.00
_cell.angle_gamma   90.00
#
_symmetry.space_group_name_H-M   'P 1'
#
loop_
_entity.id
_entity.type
_entity.pdbx_description
1 polymer ?
#
loop_
_entity_poly.entity_id
_entity_poly.type
_entity_poly.pdbx_seq_one_letter_code
_entity_poly.pdbx_strand_id
1 'polypeptide(L)'
;MTDWATLKAEKIYNRFSGSLGNLLIVTLYGCVISRANILEVYPFALAFIAVLTVDKDRKLLPGLIGIIIGLITIQNYFLFVEVMAGALLCILFLPHVINEKNQKFMLPVLSALFSIFPLFLIRLLTVELTGQEFIFLAVKGALTAGFTIIFAYALAHKDSLIKGNVGGEQALVWILLLAVSLSGLQNVAIGPINLQIAILSFFILFIADRFGAGAAAGAGAILGFLLQWDFSMANLVYAGIYGLLGFACGGFRRFGKPGLAVSFSAMIMIFTFFVNEGFLLSHLYSSGLGLLLFVLFPGKKKKKISLKPKLMPEVETTVSKVKTLAEIFDQLAYGFQAAGLEQKLKPEVPELMNILVERVCKKCPTAKYCWEIEFYRTYNFIFDLFAYQEEIISSAD
;
A
#
# COMPACT_ATOMS: atom_id res chain seq x y z
N MET A 1 -29.45 -0.98 1.27
CA MET A 1 -29.24 0.06 2.33
C MET A 1 -27.95 0.88 2.12
N THR A 2 -27.45 0.95 0.89
CA THR A 2 -26.37 1.82 0.41
C THR A 2 -26.86 3.25 0.12
N ASP A 3 -28.18 3.43 -0.09
CA ASP A 3 -28.77 4.66 -0.67
C ASP A 3 -28.76 5.89 0.26
N TRP A 4 -28.72 5.69 1.57
CA TRP A 4 -28.58 6.81 2.51
C TRP A 4 -27.11 7.25 2.69
N ALA A 5 -26.15 6.43 2.23
CA ALA A 5 -24.73 6.77 2.22
C ALA A 5 -24.38 7.73 1.09
N THR A 6 -24.93 7.44 -0.09
CA THR A 6 -24.75 8.23 -1.31
C THR A 6 -25.30 9.62 -1.10
N LEU A 7 -26.53 9.75 -0.58
CA LEU A 7 -27.19 11.04 -0.34
C LEU A 7 -26.37 12.03 0.52
N LYS A 8 -25.61 11.56 1.51
CA LYS A 8 -24.83 12.45 2.39
C LYS A 8 -23.43 12.78 1.85
N ALA A 9 -22.80 11.83 1.15
CA ALA A 9 -21.57 12.08 0.40
C ALA A 9 -21.85 13.03 -0.78
N GLU A 10 -22.96 12.82 -1.47
CA GLU A 10 -23.50 13.68 -2.53
C GLU A 10 -23.87 15.07 -1.98
N LYS A 11 -24.39 15.20 -0.75
CA LYS A 11 -24.63 16.53 -0.14
C LYS A 11 -23.36 17.29 0.22
N ILE A 12 -22.30 16.60 0.67
CA ILE A 12 -21.00 17.21 0.96
C ILE A 12 -20.29 17.56 -0.35
N TYR A 13 -20.34 16.64 -1.33
CA TYR A 13 -19.88 16.87 -2.69
C TYR A 13 -20.62 18.06 -3.31
N ASN A 14 -21.95 18.10 -3.30
CA ASN A 14 -22.76 19.21 -3.82
C ASN A 14 -22.53 20.55 -3.09
N ARG A 15 -22.12 20.52 -1.82
CA ARG A 15 -21.77 21.74 -1.08
C ARG A 15 -20.37 22.28 -1.46
N PHE A 16 -19.46 21.42 -1.89
CA PHE A 16 -18.16 21.80 -2.47
C PHE A 16 -18.16 21.84 -4.02
N SER A 17 -19.20 21.32 -4.68
CA SER A 17 -19.36 21.18 -6.13
C SER A 17 -20.01 22.42 -6.73
N GLY A 18 -19.53 23.60 -6.33
CA GLY A 18 -19.46 24.67 -7.31
C GLY A 18 -18.38 24.31 -8.35
N SER A 19 -18.49 24.82 -9.58
CA SER A 19 -17.41 24.69 -10.59
C SER A 19 -16.04 25.02 -9.97
N LEU A 20 -15.99 26.08 -9.14
CA LEU A 20 -14.80 26.55 -8.42
C LEU A 20 -14.21 25.53 -7.43
N GLY A 21 -15.02 24.83 -6.64
CA GLY A 21 -14.51 23.88 -5.66
C GLY A 21 -13.95 22.61 -6.28
N ASN A 22 -14.55 22.13 -7.37
CA ASN A 22 -13.99 21.03 -8.17
C ASN A 22 -12.64 21.43 -8.82
N LEU A 23 -12.52 22.67 -9.31
CA LEU A 23 -11.24 23.17 -9.84
C LEU A 23 -10.16 23.21 -8.74
N LEU A 24 -10.49 23.72 -7.54
CA LEU A 24 -9.54 23.76 -6.42
C LEU A 24 -9.07 22.37 -5.98
N ILE A 25 -9.97 21.38 -5.93
CA ILE A 25 -9.61 20.00 -5.59
C ILE A 25 -8.63 19.42 -6.61
N VAL A 26 -8.86 19.66 -7.90
CA VAL A 26 -7.95 19.20 -8.96
C VAL A 26 -6.58 19.88 -8.86
N THR A 27 -6.55 21.18 -8.56
CA THR A 27 -5.29 21.91 -8.33
C THR A 27 -4.51 21.37 -7.14
N LEU A 28 -5.19 21.15 -6.01
CA LEU A 28 -4.55 20.60 -4.81
C LEU A 28 -4.03 19.18 -5.06
N TYR A 29 -4.81 18.35 -5.75
CA TYR A 29 -4.40 17.00 -6.12
C TYR A 29 -3.20 17.00 -7.08
N GLY A 30 -3.19 17.88 -8.08
CA GLY A 30 -2.04 18.08 -8.98
C GLY A 30 -0.78 18.51 -8.25
N CYS A 31 -0.91 19.42 -7.27
CA CYS A 31 0.21 19.86 -6.44
C CYS A 31 0.80 18.71 -5.62
N VAL A 32 -0.04 17.92 -4.96
CA VAL A 32 0.42 16.77 -4.16
C VAL A 32 1.04 15.71 -5.07
N ILE A 33 0.40 15.34 -6.18
CA ILE A 33 0.93 14.32 -7.09
C ILE A 33 2.29 14.70 -7.66
N SER A 34 2.49 15.97 -8.02
CA SER A 34 3.75 16.41 -8.62
C SER A 34 4.95 16.28 -7.69
N ARG A 35 4.71 16.26 -6.36
CA ARG A 35 5.75 16.04 -5.34
C ARG A 35 6.01 14.58 -5.05
N ALA A 36 5.11 13.68 -5.44
CA ALA A 36 5.28 12.26 -5.20
C ALA A 36 6.44 11.73 -6.05
N ASN A 37 7.30 10.93 -5.43
CA ASN A 37 8.44 10.31 -6.08
C ASN A 37 8.51 8.81 -5.78
N ILE A 38 9.24 8.09 -6.62
CA ILE A 38 9.66 6.70 -6.41
C ILE A 38 11.16 6.70 -6.60
N LEU A 39 11.95 6.53 -5.54
CA LEU A 39 13.42 6.56 -5.60
C LEU A 39 13.95 7.74 -6.44
N GLU A 40 13.47 8.96 -6.14
CA GLU A 40 13.79 10.22 -6.85
C GLU A 40 13.29 10.34 -8.30
N VAL A 41 12.51 9.39 -8.80
CA VAL A 41 11.81 9.50 -10.10
C VAL A 41 10.41 10.07 -9.89
N TYR A 42 10.00 11.04 -10.73
CA TYR A 42 8.72 11.75 -10.62
C TYR A 42 7.76 11.40 -11.78
N PRO A 43 7.26 10.16 -11.89
CA PRO A 43 6.44 9.74 -13.03
C PRO A 43 5.00 10.27 -12.96
N PHE A 44 4.51 10.61 -11.77
CA PHE A 44 3.08 10.80 -11.54
C PHE A 44 2.54 12.12 -12.12
N ALA A 45 3.34 13.19 -12.13
CA ALA A 45 2.93 14.49 -12.66
C ALA A 45 2.54 14.38 -14.14
N LEU A 46 3.40 13.72 -14.93
CA LEU A 46 3.21 13.52 -16.36
C LEU A 46 2.05 12.57 -16.65
N ALA A 47 1.94 11.49 -15.87
CA ALA A 47 0.82 10.57 -15.98
C ALA A 47 -0.53 11.27 -15.72
N PHE A 48 -0.59 12.14 -14.72
CA PHE A 48 -1.81 12.90 -14.40
C PHE A 48 -2.17 13.91 -15.50
N ILE A 49 -1.20 14.68 -16.02
CA ILE A 49 -1.44 15.62 -17.14
C ILE A 49 -1.91 14.88 -18.38
N ALA A 50 -1.27 13.76 -18.73
CA ALA A 50 -1.62 12.99 -19.91
C ALA A 50 -3.09 12.55 -19.90
N VAL A 51 -3.64 12.20 -18.74
CA VAL A 51 -5.06 11.83 -18.65
C VAL A 51 -5.95 13.08 -18.70
N LEU A 52 -5.57 14.18 -18.05
CA LEU A 52 -6.34 15.42 -18.07
C LEU A 52 -6.42 16.10 -19.44
N THR A 53 -5.46 15.86 -20.35
CA THR A 53 -5.50 16.40 -21.72
C THR A 53 -6.56 15.75 -22.59
N VAL A 54 -6.85 14.46 -22.34
CA VAL A 54 -7.87 13.71 -23.09
C VAL A 54 -9.24 13.78 -22.43
N ASP A 55 -9.30 14.16 -21.15
CA ASP A 55 -10.57 14.34 -20.45
C ASP A 55 -11.33 15.59 -20.95
N LYS A 56 -12.63 15.43 -21.25
CA LYS A 56 -13.48 16.47 -21.85
C LYS A 56 -13.93 17.53 -20.84
N ASP A 57 -13.70 17.30 -19.54
CA ASP A 57 -14.19 18.11 -18.41
C ASP A 57 -13.49 19.50 -18.24
N ARG A 58 -12.62 19.94 -19.17
CA ARG A 58 -11.86 21.22 -19.11
C ARG A 58 -11.08 21.45 -17.80
N LYS A 59 -10.67 20.38 -17.12
CA LYS A 59 -9.90 20.41 -15.85
C LYS A 59 -8.38 20.46 -16.05
N LEU A 60 -7.92 20.69 -17.28
CA LEU A 60 -6.50 20.73 -17.62
C LEU A 60 -5.77 21.93 -16.98
N LEU A 61 -6.32 23.14 -17.12
CA LEU A 61 -5.73 24.36 -16.56
C LEU A 61 -5.53 24.29 -15.03
N PRO A 62 -6.53 23.95 -14.20
CA PRO A 62 -6.33 23.87 -12.75
C PRO A 62 -5.33 22.77 -12.36
N GLY A 63 -5.29 21.65 -13.09
CA GLY A 63 -4.32 20.58 -12.85
C GLY A 63 -2.89 21.01 -13.16
N LEU A 64 -2.69 21.73 -14.27
CA LEU A 64 -1.40 22.27 -14.68
C LEU A 64 -0.88 23.30 -13.66
N ILE A 65 -1.74 24.22 -13.21
CA ILE A 65 -1.40 25.18 -12.14
C ILE A 65 -0.97 24.43 -10.87
N GLY A 66 -1.70 23.38 -10.50
CA GLY A 66 -1.36 22.54 -9.35
C GLY A 66 0.04 21.94 -9.46
N ILE A 67 0.35 21.35 -10.62
CA ILE A 67 1.65 20.73 -10.88
C ILE A 67 2.78 21.76 -10.85
N ILE A 68 2.59 22.94 -11.44
CA ILE A 68 3.59 24.02 -11.36
C ILE A 68 3.88 24.36 -9.89
N ILE A 69 2.85 24.56 -9.07
CA ILE A 69 3.00 24.90 -7.65
C ILE A 69 3.77 23.79 -6.90
N GLY A 70 3.41 22.53 -7.13
CA GLY A 70 4.07 21.42 -6.44
C GLY A 70 5.52 21.21 -6.90
N LEU A 71 5.83 21.36 -8.18
CA LEU A 71 7.20 21.30 -8.69
C LEU A 71 8.09 22.43 -8.16
N ILE A 72 7.57 23.65 -8.08
CA ILE A 72 8.29 24.80 -7.46
C ILE A 72 8.67 24.48 -6.01
N THR A 73 7.81 23.75 -5.29
CA THR A 73 8.04 23.37 -3.89
C THR A 73 9.22 22.41 -3.72
N ILE A 74 9.56 21.62 -4.75
CA ILE A 74 10.70 20.68 -4.71
C ILE A 74 12.04 21.42 -4.86
N GLN A 75 12.04 22.66 -5.37
CA GLN A 75 13.23 23.50 -5.57
C GLN A 75 14.31 22.88 -6.48
N ASN A 76 13.94 21.95 -7.37
CA ASN A 76 14.85 21.35 -8.36
C ASN A 76 14.55 21.89 -9.77
N TYR A 77 15.43 22.76 -10.28
CA TYR A 77 15.25 23.41 -11.58
C TYR A 77 15.31 22.42 -12.77
N PHE A 78 16.21 21.43 -12.72
CA PHE A 78 16.36 20.44 -13.78
C PHE A 78 15.08 19.63 -13.96
N LEU A 79 14.54 19.13 -12.85
CA LEU A 79 13.28 18.39 -12.80
C LEU A 79 12.11 19.25 -13.27
N PHE A 80 12.06 20.53 -12.88
CA PHE A 80 11.02 21.45 -13.33
C PHE A 80 10.99 21.58 -14.86
N VAL A 81 12.14 21.84 -15.49
CA VAL A 81 12.24 21.98 -16.95
C VAL A 81 11.86 20.68 -17.65
N GLU A 82 12.35 19.55 -17.15
CA GLU A 82 12.08 18.22 -17.70
C GLU A 82 10.58 17.87 -17.69
N VAL A 83 9.92 18.01 -16.54
CA VAL A 83 8.49 17.69 -16.39
C VAL A 83 7.63 18.68 -17.18
N MET A 84 7.98 19.96 -17.21
CA MET A 84 7.23 20.95 -17.99
C MET A 84 7.38 20.75 -19.50
N ALA A 85 8.56 20.37 -19.98
CA ALA A 85 8.76 20.03 -21.39
C ALA A 85 7.92 18.79 -21.79
N GLY A 86 7.93 17.74 -20.96
CA GLY A 86 7.08 16.56 -21.19
C GLY A 86 5.58 16.89 -21.13
N ALA A 87 5.17 17.74 -20.20
CA ALA A 87 3.79 18.21 -20.09
C ALA A 87 3.34 18.99 -21.34
N LEU A 88 4.19 19.88 -21.87
CA LEU A 88 3.90 20.63 -23.10
C LEU A 88 3.73 19.70 -24.30
N LEU A 89 4.62 18.70 -24.46
CA LEU A 89 4.46 17.67 -25.50
C LEU A 89 3.13 16.93 -25.34
N CYS A 90 2.77 16.56 -24.11
CA CYS A 90 1.50 15.90 -23.85
C CYS A 90 0.30 16.77 -24.27
N ILE A 91 0.32 18.07 -23.95
CA ILE A 91 -0.79 18.98 -24.24
C ILE A 91 -0.94 19.23 -25.75
N LEU A 92 0.17 19.32 -26.48
CA LEU A 92 0.17 19.59 -27.92
C LEU A 92 -0.20 18.36 -28.76
N PHE A 93 0.35 17.19 -28.43
CA PHE A 93 0.27 16.01 -29.29
C PHE A 93 -0.84 15.02 -28.92
N LEU A 94 -1.15 14.82 -27.62
CA LEU A 94 -2.14 13.80 -27.22
C LEU A 94 -3.53 14.05 -27.82
N PRO A 95 -4.10 15.27 -27.77
CA PRO A 95 -5.45 15.51 -28.29
C PRO A 95 -5.58 15.29 -29.80
N HIS A 96 -4.47 15.38 -30.54
CA HIS A 96 -4.46 15.23 -32.00
C HIS A 96 -4.30 13.76 -32.44
N VAL A 97 -3.54 12.98 -31.67
CA VAL A 97 -3.20 11.59 -32.01
C VAL A 97 -4.19 10.58 -31.42
N ILE A 98 -4.79 10.91 -30.27
CA ILE A 98 -5.64 9.96 -29.53
C ILE A 98 -7.09 10.05 -30.00
N ASN A 99 -7.54 8.99 -30.68
CA ASN A 99 -8.96 8.73 -30.95
C ASN A 99 -9.56 7.82 -29.86
N GLU A 100 -10.88 7.92 -29.62
CA GLU A 100 -11.60 7.14 -28.58
C GLU A 100 -11.36 5.62 -28.68
N LYS A 101 -11.16 5.09 -29.90
CA LYS A 101 -10.91 3.66 -30.15
C LYS A 101 -9.51 3.19 -29.70
N ASN A 102 -8.51 4.07 -29.75
CA ASN A 102 -7.11 3.74 -29.44
C ASN A 102 -6.66 4.29 -28.08
N GLN A 103 -7.52 5.03 -27.38
CA GLN A 103 -7.21 5.72 -26.13
C GLN A 103 -6.61 4.81 -25.05
N LYS A 104 -7.11 3.58 -24.90
CA LYS A 104 -6.63 2.67 -23.85
C LYS A 104 -5.16 2.24 -24.04
N PHE A 105 -4.70 2.14 -25.28
CA PHE A 105 -3.37 1.63 -25.60
C PHE A 105 -2.37 2.74 -25.98
N MET A 106 -2.80 3.74 -26.77
CA MET A 106 -1.90 4.81 -27.20
C MET A 106 -1.62 5.84 -26.11
N LEU A 107 -2.57 6.06 -25.17
CA LEU A 107 -2.40 7.05 -24.11
C LEU A 107 -1.19 6.74 -23.20
N PRO A 108 -1.04 5.52 -22.64
CA PRO A 108 0.12 5.19 -21.80
C PRO A 108 1.44 5.23 -22.58
N VAL A 109 1.45 4.71 -23.81
CA VAL A 109 2.66 4.63 -24.65
C VAL A 109 3.18 6.03 -25.01
N LEU A 110 2.30 6.92 -25.47
CA LEU A 110 2.67 8.30 -25.79
C LEU A 110 3.12 9.06 -24.53
N SER A 111 2.43 8.87 -23.40
CA SER A 111 2.83 9.51 -22.13
C SER A 111 4.23 9.08 -21.68
N ALA A 112 4.61 7.82 -21.90
CA ALA A 112 5.94 7.33 -21.59
C ALA A 112 7.00 7.91 -22.52
N LEU A 113 6.74 7.97 -23.83
CA LEU A 113 7.66 8.56 -24.80
C LEU A 113 7.90 10.05 -24.52
N PHE A 114 6.85 10.81 -24.21
CA PHE A 114 6.98 12.24 -23.87
C PHE A 114 7.62 12.48 -22.49
N SER A 115 7.56 11.52 -21.58
CA SER A 115 8.31 11.57 -20.32
C SER A 115 9.80 11.31 -20.50
N ILE A 116 10.14 10.46 -21.46
CA ILE A 116 11.51 10.04 -21.77
C ILE A 116 12.23 11.10 -22.62
N PHE A 117 11.55 11.65 -23.62
CA PHE A 117 12.16 12.45 -24.67
C PHE A 117 12.95 13.69 -24.17
N PRO A 118 12.43 14.52 -23.23
CA PRO A 118 13.18 15.67 -22.72
C PRO A 118 14.48 15.27 -22.00
N LEU A 119 14.41 14.23 -21.18
CA LEU A 119 15.56 13.74 -20.42
C LEU A 119 16.61 13.12 -21.34
N PHE A 120 16.17 12.34 -22.33
CA PHE A 120 17.05 11.76 -23.34
C PHE A 120 17.80 12.83 -24.13
N LEU A 121 17.09 13.88 -24.57
CA LEU A 121 17.67 14.96 -25.36
C LEU A 121 18.68 15.78 -24.55
N ILE A 122 18.37 16.09 -23.29
CA ILE A 122 19.32 16.79 -22.41
C ILE A 122 20.57 15.92 -22.19
N ARG A 123 20.40 14.64 -21.85
CA ARG A 123 21.53 13.73 -21.61
C ARG A 123 22.41 13.58 -22.84
N LEU A 124 21.83 13.40 -24.02
CA LEU A 124 22.56 13.31 -25.30
C LEU A 124 23.44 14.54 -25.57
N LEU A 125 23.02 15.73 -25.12
CA LEU A 125 23.75 16.99 -25.34
C LEU A 125 24.82 17.28 -24.28
N THR A 126 24.70 16.72 -23.06
CA THR A 126 25.57 17.09 -21.93
C THR A 126 26.53 16.00 -21.47
N VAL A 127 26.17 14.72 -21.62
CA VAL A 127 26.92 13.59 -21.05
C VAL A 127 26.87 12.40 -22.02
N GLU A 128 27.94 11.59 -22.07
CA GLU A 128 27.91 10.34 -22.83
C GLU A 128 26.88 9.37 -22.22
N LEU A 129 26.01 8.80 -23.07
CA LEU A 129 24.97 7.87 -22.64
C LEU A 129 25.60 6.54 -22.21
N THR A 130 25.64 6.28 -20.91
CA THR A 130 26.03 4.97 -20.37
C THR A 130 24.86 3.99 -20.38
N GLY A 131 25.15 2.68 -20.35
CA GLY A 131 24.11 1.63 -20.34
C GLY A 131 23.11 1.72 -19.19
N GLN A 132 23.53 2.26 -18.03
CA GLN A 132 22.67 2.44 -16.86
C GLN A 132 21.57 3.48 -17.09
N GLU A 133 21.82 4.49 -17.92
CA GLU A 133 20.86 5.58 -18.15
C GLU A 133 19.71 5.13 -19.06
N PHE A 134 19.96 4.19 -19.97
CA PHE A 134 18.90 3.55 -20.75
C PHE A 134 17.96 2.76 -19.85
N ILE A 135 18.48 2.08 -18.84
CA ILE A 135 17.67 1.35 -17.85
C ILE A 135 16.83 2.34 -17.04
N PHE A 136 17.43 3.41 -16.54
CA PHE A 136 16.71 4.45 -15.79
C PHE A 136 15.56 5.07 -16.62
N LEU A 137 15.84 5.39 -17.88
CA LEU A 137 14.89 5.97 -18.81
C LEU A 137 13.73 5.00 -19.13
N ALA A 138 14.05 3.72 -19.33
CA ALA A 138 13.06 2.67 -19.55
C ALA A 138 12.15 2.47 -18.33
N VAL A 139 12.72 2.42 -17.12
CA VAL A 139 11.96 2.32 -15.86
C VAL A 139 11.06 3.54 -15.67
N LYS A 140 11.57 4.76 -15.91
CA LYS A 140 10.77 5.98 -15.85
C LYS A 140 9.58 5.93 -16.81
N GLY A 141 9.82 5.53 -18.07
CA GLY A 141 8.76 5.36 -19.07
C GLY A 141 7.70 4.35 -18.63
N ALA A 142 8.14 3.18 -18.18
CA ALA A 142 7.25 2.11 -17.71
C ALA A 142 6.38 2.57 -16.52
N LEU A 143 6.98 3.26 -15.54
CA LEU A 143 6.25 3.84 -14.41
C LEU A 143 5.21 4.87 -14.89
N THR A 144 5.60 5.78 -15.78
CA THR A 144 4.64 6.76 -16.32
C THR A 144 3.48 6.09 -17.05
N ALA A 145 3.73 5.12 -17.93
CA ALA A 145 2.68 4.38 -18.61
C ALA A 145 1.74 3.66 -17.63
N GLY A 146 2.30 2.96 -16.64
CA GLY A 146 1.53 2.25 -15.62
C GLY A 146 0.60 3.18 -14.84
N PHE A 147 1.12 4.32 -14.35
CA PHE A 147 0.29 5.27 -13.62
C PHE A 147 -0.72 6.00 -14.52
N THR A 148 -0.41 6.23 -15.80
CA THR A 148 -1.38 6.79 -16.75
C THR A 148 -2.61 5.87 -16.89
N ILE A 149 -2.42 4.55 -16.91
CA ILE A 149 -3.53 3.57 -16.94
C ILE A 149 -4.34 3.66 -15.64
N ILE A 150 -3.68 3.70 -14.49
CA ILE A 150 -4.33 3.78 -13.17
C ILE A 150 -5.17 5.05 -13.05
N PHE A 151 -4.61 6.21 -13.43
CA PHE A 151 -5.33 7.49 -13.43
C PHE A 151 -6.50 7.51 -14.42
N ALA A 152 -6.30 6.97 -15.64
CA ALA A 152 -7.37 6.87 -16.64
C ALA A 152 -8.53 6.01 -16.16
N TYR A 153 -8.22 4.85 -15.54
CA TYR A 153 -9.23 3.96 -14.97
C TYR A 153 -9.99 4.62 -13.81
N ALA A 154 -9.28 5.33 -12.93
CA ALA A 154 -9.88 6.02 -11.79
C ALA A 154 -10.83 7.16 -12.23
N LEU A 155 -10.43 7.96 -13.23
CA LEU A 155 -11.27 9.04 -13.76
C LEU A 155 -12.51 8.52 -14.49
N ALA A 156 -12.38 7.41 -15.24
CA ALA A 156 -13.52 6.78 -15.91
C ALA A 156 -14.56 6.22 -14.93
N HIS A 157 -14.14 5.79 -13.73
CA HIS A 157 -15.03 5.19 -12.72
C HIS A 157 -15.29 6.10 -11.51
N LYS A 158 -15.11 7.42 -11.65
CA LYS A 158 -15.33 8.41 -10.57
C LYS A 158 -16.72 8.32 -9.94
N ASP A 159 -17.74 8.03 -10.75
CA ASP A 159 -19.14 7.96 -10.30
C ASP A 159 -19.43 6.72 -9.43
N SER A 160 -18.69 5.63 -9.62
CA SER A 160 -18.82 4.41 -8.83
C SER A 160 -18.41 4.65 -7.37
N LEU A 161 -17.35 5.44 -7.16
CA LEU A 161 -16.90 5.85 -5.84
C LEU A 161 -17.96 6.69 -5.11
N ILE A 162 -18.57 7.64 -5.82
CA ILE A 162 -19.60 8.53 -5.26
C ILE A 162 -20.87 7.73 -4.88
N LYS A 163 -21.23 6.75 -5.70
CA LYS A 163 -22.36 5.83 -5.46
C LYS A 163 -22.04 4.75 -4.41
N GLY A 164 -20.79 4.62 -3.98
CA GLY A 164 -20.38 3.76 -2.87
C GLY A 164 -20.45 2.26 -3.14
N ASN A 165 -20.51 1.84 -4.41
CA ASN A 165 -20.47 0.44 -4.83
C ASN A 165 -19.09 0.11 -5.42
N VAL A 166 -18.07 0.08 -4.56
CA VAL A 166 -16.68 -0.09 -4.98
C VAL A 166 -16.35 -1.58 -5.06
N GLY A 167 -16.07 -2.07 -6.26
CA GLY A 167 -15.54 -3.43 -6.47
C GLY A 167 -14.11 -3.58 -5.92
N GLY A 168 -13.63 -4.82 -5.78
CA GLY A 168 -12.28 -5.10 -5.23
C GLY A 168 -11.15 -4.43 -6.03
N GLU A 169 -11.19 -4.51 -7.35
CA GLU A 169 -10.21 -3.85 -8.24
C GLU A 169 -10.26 -2.32 -8.14
N GLN A 170 -11.46 -1.75 -8.08
CA GLN A 170 -11.64 -0.31 -7.90
C GLN A 170 -11.08 0.14 -6.55
N ALA A 171 -11.28 -0.63 -5.48
CA ALA A 171 -10.73 -0.32 -4.17
C ALA A 171 -9.20 -0.29 -4.18
N LEU A 172 -8.55 -1.23 -4.88
CA LEU A 172 -7.10 -1.25 -5.04
C LEU A 172 -6.60 -0.01 -5.78
N VAL A 173 -7.26 0.38 -6.88
CA VAL A 173 -6.91 1.61 -7.63
C VAL A 173 -6.99 2.84 -6.74
N TRP A 174 -8.06 2.98 -5.96
CA TRP A 174 -8.22 4.11 -5.05
C TRP A 174 -7.20 4.12 -3.90
N ILE A 175 -6.85 2.94 -3.35
CA ILE A 175 -5.79 2.82 -2.33
C ILE A 175 -4.43 3.19 -2.94
N LEU A 176 -4.14 2.76 -4.18
CA LEU A 176 -2.91 3.15 -4.89
C LEU A 176 -2.83 4.66 -5.12
N LEU A 177 -3.91 5.28 -5.59
CA LEU A 177 -3.96 6.74 -5.74
C LEU A 177 -3.78 7.48 -4.41
N LEU A 178 -4.30 6.91 -3.32
CA LEU A 178 -4.10 7.43 -1.98
C LEU A 178 -2.63 7.30 -1.57
N ALA A 179 -1.98 6.15 -1.82
CA ALA A 179 -0.56 5.95 -1.56
C ALA A 179 0.31 6.98 -2.32
N VAL A 180 0.02 7.22 -3.60
CA VAL A 180 0.69 8.26 -4.39
C VAL A 180 0.49 9.64 -3.78
N SER A 181 -0.73 9.96 -3.35
CA SER A 181 -1.00 11.25 -2.70
C SER A 181 -0.29 11.41 -1.36
N LEU A 182 -0.13 10.32 -0.58
CA LEU A 182 0.62 10.35 0.67
C LEU A 182 2.12 10.53 0.41
N SER A 183 2.68 9.89 -0.61
CA SER A 183 4.07 10.11 -1.02
C SER A 183 4.34 11.58 -1.34
N GLY A 184 3.42 12.25 -2.05
CA GLY A 184 3.55 13.68 -2.35
C GLY A 184 3.54 14.63 -1.15
N LEU A 185 3.12 14.16 0.02
CA LEU A 185 3.11 14.91 1.27
C LEU A 185 4.39 14.69 2.10
N GLN A 186 5.37 13.97 1.57
CA GLN A 186 6.65 13.75 2.22
C GLN A 186 7.35 15.09 2.50
N ASN A 187 7.97 15.17 3.69
CA ASN A 187 8.67 16.35 4.20
C ASN A 187 7.78 17.60 4.39
N VAL A 188 6.45 17.46 4.41
CA VAL A 188 5.54 18.55 4.82
C VAL A 188 5.28 18.46 6.31
N ALA A 189 6.14 19.12 7.09
CA ALA A 189 5.99 19.26 8.52
C ALA A 189 5.48 20.67 8.90
N ILE A 190 4.45 20.74 9.74
CA ILE A 190 4.02 21.97 10.39
C ILE A 190 4.45 21.87 11.86
N GLY A 191 5.61 22.45 12.18
CA GLY A 191 6.24 22.29 13.50
C GLY A 191 6.59 20.82 13.79
N PRO A 192 6.15 20.23 14.91
CA PRO A 192 6.41 18.82 15.22
C PRO A 192 5.48 17.83 14.50
N ILE A 193 4.49 18.32 13.75
CA ILE A 193 3.47 17.48 13.12
C ILE A 193 3.82 17.22 11.66
N ASN A 194 3.93 15.95 11.29
CA ASN A 194 4.06 15.50 9.92
C ASN A 194 2.66 15.22 9.34
N LEU A 195 2.28 15.99 8.32
CA LEU A 195 0.96 15.89 7.70
C LEU A 195 0.72 14.54 7.01
N GLN A 196 1.78 13.93 6.48
CA GLN A 196 1.72 12.64 5.80
C GLN A 196 1.15 11.56 6.73
N ILE A 197 1.68 11.47 7.96
CA ILE A 197 1.28 10.49 8.97
C ILE A 197 -0.11 10.79 9.52
N ALA A 198 -0.46 12.07 9.68
CA ALA A 198 -1.79 12.48 10.12
C ALA A 198 -2.88 12.05 9.12
N ILE A 199 -2.65 12.27 7.83
CA ILE A 199 -3.59 11.91 6.76
C ILE A 199 -3.65 10.38 6.60
N LEU A 200 -2.51 9.68 6.66
CA LEU A 200 -2.47 8.22 6.68
C LEU A 200 -3.33 7.64 7.82
N SER A 201 -3.12 8.14 9.04
CA SER A 201 -3.86 7.72 10.24
C SER A 201 -5.36 7.92 10.09
N PHE A 202 -5.78 9.07 9.55
CA PHE A 202 -7.18 9.37 9.27
C PHE A 202 -7.79 8.35 8.29
N PHE A 203 -7.10 8.03 7.20
CA PHE A 203 -7.61 7.10 6.20
C PHE A 203 -7.66 5.65 6.69
N ILE A 204 -6.69 5.20 7.49
CA ILE A 204 -6.75 3.87 8.11
C ILE A 204 -7.96 3.76 9.03
N LEU A 205 -8.22 4.76 9.88
CA LEU A 205 -9.41 4.80 10.74
C LEU A 205 -10.71 4.85 9.93
N PHE A 206 -10.73 5.63 8.84
CA PHE A 206 -11.87 5.72 7.94
C PHE A 206 -12.21 4.36 7.29
N ILE A 207 -11.18 3.65 6.80
CA ILE A 207 -11.35 2.33 6.20
C ILE A 207 -11.76 1.31 7.26
N ALA A 208 -11.17 1.34 8.45
CA ALA A 208 -11.53 0.49 9.58
C ALA A 208 -13.01 0.66 9.99
N ASP A 209 -13.51 1.89 10.04
CA ASP A 209 -14.91 2.16 10.41
C ASP A 209 -15.92 1.67 9.36
N ARG A 210 -15.54 1.67 8.07
CA ARG A 210 -16.45 1.40 6.95
C ARG A 210 -16.34 -0.01 6.37
N PHE A 211 -15.13 -0.56 6.28
CA PHE A 211 -14.85 -1.85 5.64
C PHE A 211 -14.41 -2.94 6.64
N GLY A 212 -14.01 -2.57 7.87
CA GLY A 212 -13.66 -3.53 8.93
C GLY A 212 -12.20 -3.97 8.95
N ALA A 213 -11.88 -4.94 9.81
CA ALA A 213 -10.50 -5.34 10.13
C ALA A 213 -9.66 -5.79 8.92
N GLY A 214 -10.15 -6.72 8.10
CA GLY A 214 -9.39 -7.26 6.97
C GLY A 214 -9.03 -6.20 5.92
N ALA A 215 -10.01 -5.38 5.52
CA ALA A 215 -9.79 -4.30 4.56
C ALA A 215 -8.87 -3.21 5.11
N ALA A 216 -8.99 -2.87 6.39
CA ALA A 216 -8.11 -1.90 7.04
C ALA A 216 -6.69 -2.42 7.23
N ALA A 217 -6.51 -3.72 7.49
CA ALA A 217 -5.21 -4.36 7.57
C ALA A 217 -4.50 -4.33 6.21
N GLY A 218 -5.19 -4.75 5.14
CA GLY A 218 -4.64 -4.71 3.79
C GLY A 218 -4.33 -3.29 3.31
N ALA A 219 -5.26 -2.34 3.52
CA ALA A 219 -5.02 -0.94 3.19
C ALA A 219 -3.88 -0.35 4.03
N GLY A 220 -3.81 -0.65 5.33
CA GLY A 220 -2.73 -0.21 6.21
C GLY A 220 -1.36 -0.75 5.78
N ALA A 221 -1.29 -2.02 5.39
CA ALA A 221 -0.06 -2.62 4.89
C ALA A 221 0.40 -1.97 3.57
N ILE A 222 -0.50 -1.81 2.60
CA ILE A 222 -0.19 -1.19 1.30
C ILE A 222 0.23 0.28 1.49
N LEU A 223 -0.54 1.06 2.25
CA LEU A 223 -0.26 2.48 2.48
C LEU A 223 0.99 2.70 3.33
N GLY A 224 1.27 1.80 4.27
CA GLY A 224 2.47 1.84 5.10
C GLY A 224 3.72 1.49 4.30
N PHE A 225 3.66 0.46 3.45
CA PHE A 225 4.76 0.06 2.58
C PHE A 225 5.08 1.13 1.52
N LEU A 226 4.04 1.63 0.83
CA LEU A 226 4.17 2.62 -0.23
C LEU A 226 4.19 4.06 0.28
N LEU A 227 4.44 4.28 1.58
CA LEU A 227 4.38 5.63 2.15
C LEU A 227 5.46 6.55 1.54
N GLN A 228 6.67 6.02 1.37
CA GLN A 228 7.83 6.73 0.82
C GLN A 228 8.30 6.18 -0.53
N TRP A 229 7.70 5.09 -1.01
CA TRP A 229 8.10 4.40 -2.26
C TRP A 229 9.60 4.07 -2.34
N ASP A 230 10.21 3.86 -1.19
CA ASP A 230 11.57 3.34 -1.05
C ASP A 230 11.47 1.85 -0.69
N PHE A 231 12.23 0.98 -1.37
CA PHE A 231 12.14 -0.47 -1.18
C PHE A 231 13.11 -0.96 -0.11
N SER A 232 13.12 -0.29 1.04
CA SER A 232 14.00 -0.58 2.18
C SER A 232 13.33 -1.45 3.24
N MET A 233 14.14 -2.14 4.04
CA MET A 233 13.65 -2.98 5.16
C MET A 233 12.82 -2.19 6.18
N ALA A 234 13.10 -0.89 6.34
CA ALA A 234 12.33 0.00 7.22
C ALA A 234 10.86 0.14 6.75
N ASN A 235 10.62 0.21 5.44
CA ASN A 235 9.27 0.32 4.88
C ASN A 235 8.47 -0.98 5.00
N LEU A 236 9.16 -2.13 5.04
CA LEU A 236 8.52 -3.40 5.37
C LEU A 236 8.03 -3.42 6.83
N VAL A 237 8.80 -2.85 7.75
CA VAL A 237 8.38 -2.68 9.15
C VAL A 237 7.19 -1.73 9.25
N TYR A 238 7.19 -0.60 8.53
CA TYR A 238 6.03 0.32 8.48
C TYR A 238 4.78 -0.38 7.93
N ALA A 239 4.90 -1.22 6.92
CA ALA A 239 3.78 -2.03 6.40
C ALA A 239 3.18 -2.93 7.50
N GLY A 240 4.04 -3.59 8.28
CA GLY A 240 3.62 -4.40 9.43
C GLY A 240 2.91 -3.57 10.51
N ILE A 241 3.50 -2.44 10.91
CA ILE A 241 2.95 -1.56 11.95
C ILE A 241 1.56 -1.04 11.54
N TYR A 242 1.44 -0.43 10.35
CA TYR A 242 0.17 0.14 9.89
C TYR A 242 -0.87 -0.93 9.53
N GLY A 243 -0.44 -2.10 9.07
CA GLY A 243 -1.31 -3.26 8.86
C GLY A 243 -1.91 -3.79 10.16
N LEU A 244 -1.08 -3.99 11.20
CA LEU A 244 -1.53 -4.41 12.53
C LEU A 244 -2.40 -3.34 13.19
N LEU A 245 -2.04 -2.08 13.05
CA LEU A 245 -2.83 -0.94 13.53
C LEU A 245 -4.22 -0.91 12.88
N GLY A 246 -4.30 -1.09 11.56
CA GLY A 246 -5.56 -1.18 10.81
C GLY A 246 -6.41 -2.39 11.22
N PHE A 247 -5.78 -3.55 11.39
CA PHE A 247 -6.43 -4.78 11.87
C PHE A 247 -7.08 -4.58 13.25
N ALA A 248 -6.29 -4.10 14.22
CA ALA A 248 -6.75 -3.88 15.58
C ALA A 248 -7.91 -2.88 15.63
N CYS A 249 -7.76 -1.72 14.96
CA CYS A 249 -8.82 -0.72 14.90
C CYS A 249 -10.10 -1.25 14.25
N GLY A 250 -9.97 -2.01 13.16
CA GLY A 250 -11.11 -2.61 12.50
C GLY A 250 -11.77 -3.74 13.30
N GLY A 251 -11.05 -4.41 14.21
CA GLY A 251 -11.59 -5.40 15.14
C GLY A 251 -12.55 -4.78 16.16
N PHE A 252 -12.20 -3.62 16.71
CA PHE A 252 -13.03 -2.87 17.66
C PHE A 252 -14.14 -2.04 16.99
N ARG A 253 -14.38 -2.21 15.69
CA ARG A 253 -15.42 -1.52 14.93
C ARG A 253 -16.82 -1.63 15.54
N ARG A 254 -17.12 -2.73 16.25
CA ARG A 254 -18.43 -2.98 16.90
C ARG A 254 -18.75 -1.95 17.98
N PHE A 255 -17.73 -1.41 18.65
CA PHE A 255 -17.88 -0.39 19.70
C PHE A 255 -18.03 1.03 19.14
N GLY A 256 -18.07 1.19 17.82
CA GLY A 256 -18.22 2.49 17.16
C GLY A 256 -16.97 3.36 17.28
N LYS A 257 -17.14 4.67 17.06
CA LYS A 257 -16.05 5.66 17.11
C LYS A 257 -15.17 5.62 18.38
N PRO A 258 -15.71 5.51 19.61
CA PRO A 258 -14.86 5.48 20.80
C PRO A 258 -14.01 4.21 20.85
N GLY A 259 -14.54 3.07 20.39
CA GLY A 259 -13.78 1.83 20.29
C GLY A 259 -12.57 1.95 19.37
N LEU A 260 -12.76 2.51 18.17
CA LEU A 260 -11.65 2.76 17.24
C LEU A 260 -10.61 3.71 17.84
N ALA A 261 -11.05 4.78 18.51
CA ALA A 261 -10.15 5.76 19.10
C ALA A 261 -9.29 5.13 20.21
N VAL A 262 -9.90 4.35 21.11
CA VAL A 262 -9.19 3.65 22.19
C VAL A 262 -8.21 2.62 21.62
N SER A 263 -8.64 1.79 20.66
CA SER A 263 -7.75 0.78 20.06
C SER A 263 -6.59 1.39 19.29
N PHE A 264 -6.81 2.50 18.60
CA PHE A 264 -5.77 3.22 17.85
C PHE A 264 -4.75 3.84 18.80
N SER A 265 -5.23 4.53 19.84
CA SER A 265 -4.37 5.11 20.87
C SER A 265 -3.56 4.03 21.60
N ALA A 266 -4.18 2.91 21.94
CA ALA A 266 -3.49 1.78 22.60
C ALA A 266 -2.40 1.18 21.69
N MET A 267 -2.71 0.94 20.41
CA MET A 267 -1.72 0.39 19.47
C MET A 267 -0.55 1.34 19.24
N ILE A 268 -0.81 2.64 19.09
CA ILE A 268 0.28 3.62 18.95
C ILE A 268 1.14 3.67 20.20
N MET A 269 0.53 3.58 21.39
CA MET A 269 1.29 3.55 22.64
C MET A 269 2.19 2.30 22.73
N ILE A 270 1.69 1.13 22.33
CA ILE A 270 2.48 -0.10 22.23
C ILE A 270 3.64 0.09 21.24
N PHE A 271 3.36 0.51 20.01
CA PHE A 271 4.44 0.69 19.02
C PHE A 271 5.45 1.75 19.44
N THR A 272 5.00 2.81 20.10
CA THR A 272 5.90 3.85 20.64
C THR A 272 6.84 3.27 21.68
N PHE A 273 6.32 2.46 22.60
CA PHE A 273 7.08 1.91 23.71
C PHE A 273 8.07 0.83 23.27
N PHE A 274 7.69 -0.02 22.32
CA PHE A 274 8.50 -1.18 21.93
C PHE A 274 9.50 -0.92 20.79
N VAL A 275 9.33 0.14 19.97
CA VAL A 275 10.13 0.32 18.74
C VAL A 275 11.33 1.25 18.91
N ASN A 276 11.25 2.42 19.58
CA ASN A 276 12.40 3.22 20.10
C ASN A 276 12.01 4.59 20.69
N GLU A 277 12.74 5.12 21.68
CA GLU A 277 12.39 6.35 22.43
C GLU A 277 12.57 7.68 21.65
N GLY A 278 13.46 7.73 20.64
CA GLY A 278 13.81 8.98 19.95
C GLY A 278 12.96 9.33 18.71
N PHE A 279 12.18 8.38 18.18
CA PHE A 279 11.60 8.48 16.84
C PHE A 279 10.12 8.94 16.82
N LEU A 280 9.52 9.22 17.98
CA LEU A 280 8.06 9.08 18.11
C LEU A 280 7.27 10.27 18.65
N LEU A 281 7.88 11.33 19.18
CA LEU A 281 7.08 12.50 19.60
C LEU A 281 6.33 13.11 18.40
N SER A 282 7.01 13.32 17.28
CA SER A 282 6.38 13.82 16.05
C SER A 282 5.31 12.85 15.51
N HIS A 283 5.57 11.55 15.52
CA HIS A 283 4.61 10.53 15.10
C HIS A 283 3.38 10.44 16.02
N LEU A 284 3.55 10.60 17.34
CA LEU A 284 2.47 10.63 18.33
C LEU A 284 1.56 11.84 18.11
N TYR A 285 2.14 13.05 18.01
CA TYR A 285 1.37 14.26 17.74
C TYR A 285 0.65 14.17 16.39
N SER A 286 1.32 13.65 15.36
CA SER A 286 0.74 13.49 14.01
C SER A 286 -0.40 12.49 13.99
N SER A 287 -0.22 11.33 14.63
CA SER A 287 -1.25 10.28 14.68
C SER A 287 -2.43 10.71 15.56
N GLY A 288 -2.15 11.42 16.66
CA GLY A 288 -3.17 12.04 17.51
C GLY A 288 -4.02 13.07 16.74
N LEU A 289 -3.40 13.89 15.89
CA LEU A 289 -4.12 14.81 15.00
C LEU A 289 -4.99 14.05 14.00
N GLY A 290 -4.48 12.97 13.41
CA GLY A 290 -5.27 12.09 12.53
C GLY A 290 -6.50 11.49 13.21
N LEU A 291 -6.35 11.04 14.47
CA LEU A 291 -7.46 10.56 15.30
C LEU A 291 -8.46 11.66 15.61
N LEU A 292 -7.99 12.87 15.97
CA LEU A 292 -8.85 14.01 16.22
C LEU A 292 -9.67 14.36 14.97
N LEU A 293 -9.03 14.39 13.80
CA LEU A 293 -9.68 14.61 12.51
C LEU A 293 -10.79 13.58 12.27
N PHE A 294 -10.52 12.30 12.54
CA PHE A 294 -11.48 11.21 12.38
C PHE A 294 -12.67 11.32 13.36
N VAL A 295 -12.41 11.68 14.61
CA VAL A 295 -13.46 11.87 15.62
C VAL A 295 -14.35 13.05 15.24
N LEU A 296 -13.75 14.18 14.84
CA LEU A 296 -14.44 15.39 14.40
C LEU A 296 -15.23 15.15 13.10
N PHE A 297 -14.72 14.31 12.20
CA PHE A 297 -15.39 13.99 10.95
C PHE A 297 -16.76 13.36 11.22
N PRO A 298 -17.89 13.96 10.80
CA PRO A 298 -19.23 13.54 11.22
C PRO A 298 -19.61 12.17 10.62
N GLY A 299 -19.20 11.11 11.31
CA GLY A 299 -19.52 9.73 10.99
C GLY A 299 -21.00 9.43 11.17
N LYS A 300 -21.49 8.42 10.45
CA LYS A 300 -22.89 7.99 10.53
C LYS A 300 -23.21 7.57 11.96
N LYS A 301 -24.40 7.94 12.46
CA LYS A 301 -25.02 7.25 13.59
C LYS A 301 -25.26 5.81 13.14
N LYS A 302 -24.41 4.88 13.56
CA LYS A 302 -24.69 3.45 13.41
C LYS A 302 -25.97 3.18 14.21
N LYS A 303 -26.98 2.54 13.60
CA LYS A 303 -28.10 1.97 14.37
C LYS A 303 -27.46 1.14 15.47
N LYS A 304 -27.90 1.32 16.73
CA LYS A 304 -27.49 0.48 17.85
C LYS A 304 -27.54 -0.96 17.36
N ILE A 305 -26.37 -1.58 17.20
CA ILE A 305 -26.30 -3.02 16.98
C ILE A 305 -26.72 -3.56 18.33
N SER A 306 -28.01 -3.88 18.46
CA SER A 306 -28.45 -4.84 19.44
C SER A 306 -27.50 -6.02 19.30
N LEU A 307 -26.76 -6.31 20.38
CA LEU A 307 -25.96 -7.52 20.59
C LEU A 307 -26.90 -8.73 20.57
N LYS A 308 -27.62 -8.94 19.47
CA LYS A 308 -28.11 -10.27 19.17
C LYS A 308 -26.87 -11.03 18.73
N PRO A 309 -26.55 -12.17 19.37
CA PRO A 309 -25.53 -13.05 18.84
C PRO A 309 -25.98 -13.39 17.43
N LYS A 310 -25.33 -12.78 16.44
CA LYS A 310 -25.46 -13.25 15.08
C LYS A 310 -24.79 -14.62 15.15
N LEU A 311 -25.61 -15.67 15.17
CA LEU A 311 -25.13 -17.04 15.01
C LEU A 311 -24.04 -16.98 13.95
N MET A 312 -22.83 -17.37 14.35
CA MET A 312 -21.72 -17.53 13.42
C MET A 312 -22.29 -18.32 12.24
N PRO A 313 -22.23 -17.80 10.98
CA PRO A 313 -22.57 -18.65 9.85
C PRO A 313 -21.68 -19.88 9.96
N GLU A 314 -22.29 -21.06 9.85
CA GLU A 314 -21.69 -22.40 9.99
C GLU A 314 -20.16 -22.40 10.03
N VAL A 315 -19.60 -22.89 11.14
CA VAL A 315 -18.15 -23.08 11.34
C VAL A 315 -17.51 -23.81 10.14
N GLU A 316 -18.28 -24.64 9.43
CA GLU A 316 -17.88 -25.33 8.19
C GLU A 316 -17.39 -24.39 7.09
N THR A 317 -17.97 -23.20 6.92
CA THR A 317 -17.58 -22.26 5.85
C THR A 317 -16.31 -21.47 6.17
N THR A 318 -15.95 -21.37 7.45
CA THR A 318 -14.73 -20.68 7.89
C THR A 318 -13.56 -21.66 7.95
N VAL A 319 -13.81 -22.89 8.41
CA VAL A 319 -12.82 -23.98 8.39
C VAL A 319 -12.45 -24.34 6.95
N SER A 320 -13.43 -24.43 6.03
CA SER A 320 -13.13 -24.69 4.63
C SER A 320 -12.27 -23.58 4.02
N LYS A 321 -12.63 -22.31 4.21
CA LYS A 321 -11.85 -21.17 3.68
C LYS A 321 -10.45 -21.07 4.29
N VAL A 322 -10.30 -21.35 5.57
CA VAL A 322 -8.98 -21.38 6.24
C VAL A 322 -8.16 -22.55 5.72
N LYS A 323 -8.77 -23.72 5.50
CA LYS A 323 -8.11 -24.87 4.90
C LYS A 323 -7.68 -24.62 3.46
N THR A 324 -8.54 -23.97 2.65
CA THR A 324 -8.16 -23.54 1.29
C THR A 324 -7.04 -22.52 1.33
N LEU A 325 -7.05 -21.58 2.29
CA LEU A 325 -5.95 -20.64 2.47
C LEU A 325 -4.64 -21.35 2.84
N ALA A 326 -4.71 -22.32 3.76
CA ALA A 326 -3.56 -23.14 4.17
C ALA A 326 -3.01 -23.95 2.99
N GLU A 327 -3.87 -24.57 2.17
CA GLU A 327 -3.46 -25.28 0.94
C GLU A 327 -2.80 -24.34 -0.08
N ILE A 328 -3.27 -23.09 -0.21
CA ILE A 328 -2.65 -22.09 -1.09
C ILE A 328 -1.29 -21.66 -0.54
N PHE A 329 -1.16 -21.44 0.78
CA PHE A 329 0.12 -21.11 1.41
C PHE A 329 1.12 -22.27 1.32
N ASP A 330 0.69 -23.53 1.46
CA ASP A 330 1.52 -24.71 1.22
C ASP A 330 1.98 -24.76 -0.23
N GLN A 331 1.08 -24.54 -1.20
CA GLN A 331 1.45 -24.50 -2.62
C GLN A 331 2.43 -23.37 -2.94
N LEU A 332 2.30 -22.21 -2.29
CA LEU A 332 3.26 -21.11 -2.39
C LEU A 332 4.60 -21.48 -1.75
N ALA A 333 4.59 -22.13 -0.58
CA ALA A 333 5.81 -22.63 0.08
C ALA A 333 6.54 -23.66 -0.80
N TYR A 334 5.81 -24.63 -1.36
CA TYR A 334 6.34 -25.57 -2.35
C TYR A 334 6.84 -24.86 -3.62
N GLY A 335 6.17 -23.80 -4.07
CA GLY A 335 6.61 -22.97 -5.19
C GLY A 335 7.92 -22.24 -4.91
N PHE A 336 8.11 -21.73 -3.69
CA PHE A 336 9.36 -21.10 -3.26
C PHE A 336 10.49 -22.12 -3.09
N GLN A 337 10.18 -23.31 -2.58
CA GLN A 337 11.12 -24.42 -2.45
C GLN A 337 11.54 -24.95 -3.84
N ALA A 338 10.58 -25.11 -4.76
CA ALA A 338 10.85 -25.51 -6.14
C ALA A 338 11.58 -24.42 -6.96
N ALA A 339 11.40 -23.14 -6.62
CA ALA A 339 12.13 -22.02 -7.21
C ALA A 339 13.59 -21.91 -6.73
N GLY A 340 14.05 -22.83 -5.87
CA GLY A 340 15.46 -22.92 -5.46
C GLY A 340 15.96 -21.74 -4.62
N LEU A 341 15.05 -21.04 -3.93
CA LEU A 341 15.40 -20.00 -2.95
C LEU A 341 15.93 -20.57 -1.63
N GLU A 342 15.77 -21.89 -1.41
CA GLU A 342 16.60 -22.64 -0.47
C GLU A 342 17.91 -23.00 -1.18
N GLN A 343 18.92 -22.18 -0.91
CA GLN A 343 20.31 -22.56 -1.01
C GLN A 343 20.44 -23.97 -0.40
N LYS A 344 20.98 -24.94 -1.15
CA LYS A 344 21.30 -26.31 -0.70
C LYS A 344 22.01 -26.24 0.67
N LEU A 345 21.24 -26.30 1.74
CA LEU A 345 21.71 -26.49 3.09
C LEU A 345 21.02 -27.73 3.62
N LYS A 346 21.80 -28.43 4.44
CA LYS A 346 21.60 -29.72 5.08
C LYS A 346 20.13 -30.05 5.41
N PRO A 347 19.74 -31.34 5.37
CA PRO A 347 18.38 -31.76 5.73
C PRO A 347 17.98 -31.13 7.06
N GLU A 348 16.89 -30.36 7.05
CA GLU A 348 16.40 -29.70 8.26
C GLU A 348 16.10 -30.77 9.31
N VAL A 349 16.43 -30.46 10.58
CA VAL A 349 16.24 -31.35 11.75
C VAL A 349 14.88 -32.09 11.78
N PRO A 350 13.73 -31.53 11.33
CA PRO A 350 12.47 -32.25 11.25
C PRO A 350 12.47 -33.48 10.32
N GLU A 351 13.22 -33.44 9.21
CA GLU A 351 13.28 -34.54 8.25
C GLU A 351 14.12 -35.70 8.78
N LEU A 352 15.27 -35.39 9.39
CA LEU A 352 16.11 -36.36 10.12
C LEU A 352 15.34 -37.02 11.27
N MET A 353 14.55 -36.24 11.99
CA MET A 353 13.70 -36.73 13.08
C MET A 353 12.67 -37.75 12.56
N ASN A 354 12.01 -37.44 11.45
CA ASN A 354 11.02 -38.34 10.85
C ASN A 354 11.64 -39.67 10.38
N ILE A 355 12.84 -39.62 9.78
CA ILE A 355 13.58 -40.84 9.38
C ILE A 355 13.92 -41.69 10.60
N LEU A 356 14.38 -41.08 11.69
CA LEU A 356 14.74 -41.78 12.93
C LEU A 356 13.50 -42.44 13.57
N VAL A 357 12.40 -41.70 13.65
CA VAL A 357 11.12 -42.21 14.18
C VAL A 357 10.61 -43.39 13.35
N GLU A 358 10.66 -43.28 12.02
CA GLU A 358 10.11 -44.30 11.15
C GLU A 358 10.96 -45.59 11.14
N ARG A 359 12.29 -45.46 11.19
CA ARG A 359 13.18 -46.62 11.14
C ARG A 359 13.37 -47.28 12.51
N VAL A 360 13.42 -46.50 13.58
CA VAL A 360 13.79 -46.99 14.93
C VAL A 360 12.58 -47.04 15.86
N CYS A 361 11.84 -45.94 16.00
CA CYS A 361 10.76 -45.86 16.99
C CYS A 361 9.55 -46.70 16.58
N LYS A 362 9.22 -46.81 15.29
CA LYS A 362 8.02 -47.52 14.81
C LYS A 362 7.98 -49.02 15.14
N LYS A 363 9.16 -49.65 15.32
CA LYS A 363 9.29 -51.06 15.71
C LYS A 363 9.62 -51.26 17.20
N CYS A 364 9.69 -50.18 17.98
CA CYS A 364 10.08 -50.23 19.37
C CYS A 364 8.86 -50.49 20.29
N PRO A 365 8.91 -51.51 21.18
CA PRO A 365 7.79 -51.84 22.06
C PRO A 365 7.50 -50.74 23.11
N THR A 366 8.49 -49.88 23.41
CA THR A 366 8.33 -48.74 24.34
C THR A 366 8.00 -47.43 23.64
N ALA A 367 7.77 -47.42 22.33
CA ALA A 367 7.50 -46.20 21.57
C ALA A 367 6.32 -45.39 22.12
N LYS A 368 5.26 -46.07 22.57
CA LYS A 368 4.11 -45.41 23.20
C LYS A 368 4.50 -44.65 24.47
N TYR A 369 5.36 -45.22 25.31
CA TYR A 369 5.83 -44.54 26.52
C TYR A 369 6.65 -43.28 26.17
N CYS A 370 7.58 -43.39 25.23
CA CYS A 370 8.44 -42.27 24.85
C CYS A 370 7.70 -41.13 24.14
N TRP A 371 6.75 -41.46 23.24
CA TRP A 371 6.05 -40.47 22.42
C TRP A 371 4.71 -40.00 22.98
N GLU A 372 4.00 -40.80 23.78
CA GLU A 372 2.70 -40.40 24.37
C GLU A 372 2.84 -39.89 25.81
N ILE A 373 3.80 -40.39 26.59
CA ILE A 373 3.95 -40.06 28.02
C ILE A 373 5.09 -39.07 28.24
N GLU A 374 6.28 -39.32 27.67
CA GLU A 374 7.47 -38.48 27.83
C GLU A 374 7.86 -37.71 26.56
N PHE A 375 6.87 -37.19 25.82
CA PHE A 375 7.07 -36.54 24.52
C PHE A 375 8.17 -35.47 24.54
N TYR A 376 8.04 -34.47 25.43
CA TYR A 376 8.95 -33.33 25.49
C TYR A 376 10.38 -33.73 25.81
N ARG A 377 10.57 -34.71 26.69
CA ARG A 377 11.89 -35.19 27.09
C ARG A 377 12.55 -35.99 25.97
N THR A 378 11.79 -36.84 25.30
CA THR A 378 12.27 -37.62 24.15
C THR A 378 12.63 -36.72 22.98
N TYR A 379 11.79 -35.71 22.68
CA TYR A 379 12.03 -34.77 21.60
C TYR A 379 13.30 -33.94 21.84
N ASN A 380 13.44 -33.34 23.02
CA ASN A 380 14.62 -32.53 23.35
C ASN A 380 15.90 -33.38 23.37
N PHE A 381 15.85 -34.60 23.88
CA PHE A 381 17.03 -35.48 23.90
C PHE A 381 17.54 -35.81 22.50
N ILE A 382 16.64 -36.13 21.56
CA ILE A 382 17.05 -36.43 20.18
C ILE A 382 17.50 -35.15 19.46
N PHE A 383 16.88 -34.01 19.76
CA PHE A 383 17.30 -32.72 19.24
C PHE A 383 18.73 -32.35 19.70
N ASP A 384 19.02 -32.51 20.99
CA ASP A 384 20.36 -32.29 21.56
C ASP A 384 21.40 -33.24 20.95
N LEU A 385 21.00 -34.48 20.63
CA LEU A 385 21.87 -35.44 19.96
C LEU A 385 22.25 -35.02 18.53
N PHE A 386 21.30 -34.46 17.78
CA PHE A 386 21.57 -33.90 16.45
C PHE A 386 22.45 -32.65 16.55
N ALA A 387 22.18 -31.75 17.50
CA ALA A 387 23.01 -30.58 17.74
C ALA A 387 24.46 -30.96 18.09
N TYR A 388 24.64 -31.96 18.95
CA TYR A 388 25.96 -32.47 19.31
C TYR A 388 26.72 -33.09 18.12
N GLN A 389 26.04 -33.85 17.26
CA GLN A 389 26.66 -34.39 16.05
C GLN A 389 27.05 -33.29 15.06
N GLU A 390 26.24 -32.24 14.94
CA GLU A 390 26.54 -31.11 14.06
C GLU A 390 27.76 -30.32 14.55
N GLU A 391 27.91 -30.12 15.88
CA GLU A 391 29.11 -29.54 16.48
C GLU A 391 30.37 -30.38 16.21
N ILE A 392 30.27 -31.71 16.30
CA ILE A 392 31.41 -32.60 15.99
C ILE A 392 31.81 -32.49 14.52
N ILE A 393 30.84 -32.55 13.61
CA ILE A 393 31.10 -32.48 12.15
C ILE A 393 31.68 -31.10 11.80
N SER A 394 31.21 -30.02 12.42
CA SER A 394 31.74 -28.67 12.26
C SER A 394 33.16 -28.48 12.80
N SER A 395 33.64 -29.35 13.69
CA SER A 395 34.98 -29.27 14.28
C SER A 395 36.03 -30.15 13.58
N ALA A 396 35.58 -30.99 12.64
CA ALA A 396 36.42 -31.90 11.87
C ALA A 396 36.80 -31.36 10.47
N ASP A 397 36.16 -30.27 10.05
CA ASP A 397 36.56 -29.40 8.92
C ASP A 397 37.36 -28.20 9.46
#